data_AF-H1VXW8-F1
#
_entry.id   AF-H1VXW8-F1
#
_cell.length_a   1.000
_cell.length_b   1.000
_cell.length_c   1.000
_cell.angle_alpha   90.00
_cell.angle_beta   90.00
_cell.angle_gamma   90.00
#
_symmetry.space_group_name_H-M   'P 1'
#
loop_
_entity.id
_entity.type
_entity.pdbx_description
1 polymer ?
#
loop_
_entity_poly.entity_id
_entity_poly.type
_entity_poly.pdbx_seq_one_letter_code
_entity_poly.pdbx_strand_id
1 'polypeptide(L)' 'MGTPALFIKFGTCRTGACLLYGISRVVIGENKTFLGGEAYLKQRGVEVVVVDSAECKALMDDFIAEKPEVWNEDIGEE' A
#
# COMPACT_ATOMS: atom_id res chain seq x y z
N MET A 1 -20.01 9.47 13.45
CA MET A 1 -19.63 9.47 12.01
C MET A 1 -18.24 8.87 11.95
N GLY A 2 -18.10 7.66 11.40
CA GLY A 2 -16.81 6.97 11.35
C GLY A 2 -15.90 7.66 10.34
N THR A 3 -14.69 8.00 10.75
CA THR A 3 -13.65 8.48 9.84
C THR A 3 -13.38 7.42 8.77
N PRO A 4 -13.37 7.77 7.48
CA PRO A 4 -13.15 6.79 6.42
C PRO A 4 -11.72 6.24 6.53
N ALA A 5 -11.63 4.91 6.66
CA ALA A 5 -10.38 4.17 6.69
C ALA A 5 -10.24 3.36 5.39
N LEU A 6 -9.08 3.49 4.73
CA LEU A 6 -8.74 2.71 3.55
C LEU A 6 -7.80 1.58 3.94
N PHE A 7 -8.20 0.35 3.64
CA PHE A 7 -7.35 -0.83 3.81
C PHE A 7 -6.66 -1.13 2.49
N ILE A 8 -5.33 -1.23 2.53
CA ILE A 8 -4.50 -1.55 1.37
C ILE A 8 -3.71 -2.80 1.74
N LYS A 9 -3.86 -3.86 0.94
CA LYS A 9 -3.06 -5.08 1.12
C LYS A 9 -1.57 -4.82 0.89
N PHE A 10 -1.24 -3.88 0.00
CA PHE A 10 0.10 -3.64 -0.53
C PHE A 10 0.45 -2.15 -0.66
N GLY A 11 1.72 -1.77 -0.51
CA GLY A 11 2.21 -0.37 -0.52
C GLY A 11 2.10 0.43 -1.83
N THR A 12 1.23 0.04 -2.77
CA THR A 12 1.09 0.67 -4.10
C THR A 12 0.59 2.13 -4.05
N CYS A 13 1.00 2.92 -5.05
CA CYS A 13 0.84 4.36 -5.26
C CYS A 13 -0.64 4.83 -5.38
N ARG A 14 -1.42 4.72 -4.29
CA ARG A 14 -2.77 5.32 -4.19
C ARG A 14 -2.81 6.59 -3.35
N THR A 15 -1.64 7.19 -3.11
CA THR A 15 -1.46 8.41 -2.31
C THR A 15 -2.33 9.57 -2.80
N GLY A 16 -2.42 9.76 -4.12
CA GLY A 16 -3.23 10.81 -4.73
C GLY A 16 -4.72 10.65 -4.47
N ALA A 17 -5.25 9.44 -4.61
CA ALA A 17 -6.66 9.14 -4.34
C ALA A 17 -7.00 9.30 -2.85
N CYS A 18 -6.11 8.87 -1.95
CA CYS A 18 -6.31 9.04 -0.50
C CYS A 18 -6.49 10.51 -0.12
N LEU A 19 -5.66 11.39 -0.68
CA LEU A 19 -5.75 12.82 -0.43
C LEU A 19 -6.97 13.45 -1.10
N LEU A 20 -7.30 13.05 -2.33
CA LEU A 20 -8.44 13.57 -3.07
C LEU A 20 -9.78 13.29 -2.37
N TYR A 21 -9.95 12.07 -1.83
CA TYR A 21 -11.18 11.65 -1.16
C TYR A 21 -11.20 11.99 0.34
N GLY A 22 -10.18 12.67 0.87
CA GLY A 22 -10.12 13.05 2.28
C GLY A 22 -10.04 11.84 3.22
N ILE A 23 -9.34 10.78 2.80
CA ILE A 23 -9.10 9.61 3.64
C ILE A 23 -8.21 10.02 4.81
N SER A 24 -8.70 9.79 6.02
CA SER A 24 -8.05 10.20 7.27
C SER A 24 -7.12 9.13 7.83
N ARG A 25 -7.37 7.86 7.49
CA ARG A 25 -6.58 6.71 7.94
C ARG A 25 -6.36 5.72 6.81
N VAL A 26 -5.12 5.23 6.70
CA VAL A 26 -4.70 4.19 5.77
C VAL A 26 -4.06 3.06 6.58
N VAL A 27 -4.53 1.83 6.36
CA VAL A 27 -3.98 0.62 6.98
C VAL A 27 -3.34 -0.23 5.89
N ILE A 28 -2.05 -0.51 6.03
CA ILE A 28 -1.22 -1.21 5.04
C ILE A 28 -0.88 -2.60 5.59
N GLY A 29 -1.16 -3.64 4.80
CA GLY A 29 -0.88 -5.03 5.14
C GLY A 29 0.61 -5.31 5.28
N GLU A 30 1.39 -4.94 4.26
CA GLU A 30 2.86 -4.98 4.27
C GLU A 30 3.44 -3.90 3.34
N ASN A 31 4.66 -3.43 3.63
CA ASN A 31 5.33 -2.36 2.88
C ASN A 31 6.82 -2.64 2.56
N LYS A 32 7.29 -3.88 2.76
CA LYS A 32 8.69 -4.26 2.54
C LYS A 32 8.98 -4.56 1.08
N THR A 33 8.01 -5.15 0.39
CA THR A 33 8.13 -5.50 -1.03
C THR A 33 8.09 -4.25 -1.90
N PHE A 34 7.35 -3.21 -1.50
CA PHE A 34 7.29 -1.94 -2.19
C PHE A 34 6.99 -0.80 -1.22
N LEU A 35 7.90 0.18 -1.19
CA LEU A 35 7.77 1.36 -0.36
C LEU A 35 7.11 2.50 -1.17
N GLY A 36 5.83 2.74 -0.92
CA GLY A 36 5.06 3.79 -1.60
C GLY A 36 5.16 5.18 -0.94
N GLY A 37 4.12 6.01 -1.16
CA GLY A 37 4.05 7.39 -0.67
C GLY A 37 3.65 7.56 0.81
N GLU A 38 3.97 6.60 1.68
CA GLU A 38 3.55 6.58 3.09
C GLU A 38 4.02 7.82 3.85
N ALA A 39 5.27 8.25 3.62
CA ALA A 39 5.83 9.45 4.25
C ALA A 39 5.06 10.71 3.84
N TYR A 40 4.63 10.79 2.58
CA TYR A 40 3.86 11.91 2.06
C TYR A 40 2.45 11.95 2.67
N LEU A 41 1.79 10.80 2.83
CA LEU A 41 0.50 10.70 3.53
C LEU A 41 0.62 11.18 4.98
N LYS A 42 1.64 10.71 5.71
CA LYS A 42 1.91 11.14 7.09
C LYS A 42 2.14 12.65 7.19
N GLN A 43 2.91 13.22 6.26
CA GLN A 43 3.15 14.67 6.21
C GLN A 43 1.86 15.48 6.01
N ARG A 44 0.88 14.92 5.30
CA ARG A 44 -0.43 15.54 5.04
C ARG A 44 -1.45 15.28 6.14
N GLY A 45 -1.05 14.69 7.26
CA GLY A 45 -1.90 14.43 8.42
C GLY A 45 -2.76 13.17 8.31
N VAL A 46 -2.49 12.30 7.33
CA VAL A 46 -3.16 11.00 7.22
C VAL A 46 -2.48 10.02 8.16
N GLU A 47 -3.26 9.34 8.98
CA GLU A 47 -2.76 8.27 9.85
C GLU A 47 -2.43 7.05 9.00
N VAL A 48 -1.16 6.64 8.98
CA VAL A 48 -0.71 5.44 8.25
C VAL A 48 -0.26 4.37 9.24
N VAL A 49 -0.96 3.24 9.26
CA VAL A 49 -0.69 2.09 10.11
C VAL A 49 -0.21 0.94 9.25
N VAL A 50 0.99 0.41 9.51
CA VAL A 50 1.51 -0.78 8.84
C VAL A 50 1.38 -1.96 9.79
N VAL A 51 0.64 -2.99 9.37
CA VAL A 51 0.35 -4.17 10.18
C VAL A 51 1.48 -5.21 10.10
N ASP A 52 2.32 -5.12 9.07
CA ASP A 52 3.44 -6.03 8.80
C ASP A 52 3.03 -7.51 8.78
N SER A 53 1.84 -7.79 8.20
CA SER A 53 1.21 -9.10 8.19
C SER A 53 2.04 -10.12 7.41
N ALA A 54 2.39 -11.22 8.07
CA ALA A 54 3.10 -12.33 7.45
C ALA A 54 2.30 -12.98 6.31
N GLU A 55 0.97 -13.02 6.41
CA GLU A 55 0.10 -13.55 5.36
C GLU A 55 0.11 -12.66 4.11
N CYS A 56 0.13 -11.33 4.29
CA CYS A 56 0.22 -10.39 3.16
C CYS A 56 1.56 -10.49 2.44
N LYS A 57 2.66 -10.69 3.20
CA LYS A 57 3.99 -10.91 2.62
C LYS A 57 4.06 -12.21 1.83
N ALA A 58 3.64 -13.32 2.43
CA ALA A 58 3.65 -14.62 1.76
C ALA A 58 2.83 -14.58 0.45
N LEU A 59 1.66 -13.95 0.48
CA LEU A 59 0.82 -13.80 -0.71
C LEU A 59 1.48 -12.96 -1.81
N MET A 60 2.25 -11.93 -1.45
CA MET A 60 3.01 -11.13 -2.41
C MET A 60 4.24 -11.88 -2.93
N ASP A 61 4.98 -12.56 -2.07
CA ASP A 61 6.13 -13.38 -2.45
C ASP A 61 5.72 -14.46 -3.45
N ASP A 62 4.61 -15.15 -3.19
CA ASP A 62 4.04 -16.17 -4.09
C ASP A 62 3.63 -15.54 -5.44
N PHE A 63 2.94 -14.40 -5.42
CA PHE A 63 2.50 -13.70 -6.64
C PHE A 63 3.68 -13.25 -7.52
N ILE A 64 4.72 -12.69 -6.91
CA ILE A 64 5.92 -12.23 -7.61
C ILE A 64 6.68 -13.42 -8.20
N ALA A 65 6.76 -14.53 -7.46
CA ALA A 65 7.41 -15.74 -7.94
C ALA A 65 6.64 -16.40 -9.11
N GLU A 66 5.30 -16.38 -9.06
CA GLU A 66 4.46 -16.98 -10.10
C GLU A 66 4.33 -16.12 -11.36
N LYS A 67 4.33 -14.78 -11.22
CA LYS A 67 4.09 -13.83 -12.33
C LYS A 67 4.99 -12.60 -12.28
N PRO A 68 6.32 -12.77 -12.38
CA PRO A 68 7.27 -11.66 -12.28
C PRO A 68 7.05 -10.59 -13.36
N GLU A 69 6.64 -10.96 -14.57
CA GLU A 69 6.36 -10.03 -15.66
C GLU A 69 5.17 -9.09 -15.37
N VAL A 70 4.13 -9.61 -14.72
CA VAL A 70 2.95 -8.81 -14.33
C VAL A 70 3.29 -7.90 -13.15
N TRP A 71 4.11 -8.40 -12.23
CA TRP A 71 4.62 -7.61 -11.12
C TRP A 71 5.48 -6.44 -11.63
N ASN A 72 6.41 -6.70 -12.54
CA ASN A 72 7.28 -5.68 -13.15
C ASN A 72 6.46 -4.60 -13.87
N GLU A 73 5.40 -4.99 -14.61
CA GLU A 73 4.45 -4.03 -15.19
C GLU A 73 3.78 -3.13 -14.13
N ASP A 74 3.32 -3.70 -13.01
CA ASP A 74 2.62 -2.95 -11.96
C ASP A 74 3.52 -1.93 -11.24
N ILE A 75 4.82 -2.24 -11.10
CA ILE A 75 5.81 -1.32 -10.52
C ILE A 75 6.46 -0.39 -11.56
N GLY A 76 6.20 -0.60 -12.85
CA GLY A 76 6.79 0.17 -13.95
C GLY A 76 8.28 -0.11 -14.18
N GLU A 77 8.76 -1.31 -13.84
CA GLU A 77 10.08 -1.81 -14.24
C GLU A 77 9.93 -2.63 -15.54
N GLU A 78 10.79 -2.38 -16.53
CA GLU A 78 10.94 -3.21 -17.76
C GLU A 78 12.21 -4.06 -17.67
#